data_AF-A0A6G0HLJ0-F1
#
_entry.id   AF-A0A6G0HLJ0-F1
#
_cell.length_a   1.000
_cell.length_b   1.000
_cell.length_c   1.000
_cell.angle_alpha   90.00
_cell.angle_beta   90.00
_cell.angle_gamma   90.00
#
_symmetry.space_group_name_H-M   'P 1'
#
loop_
_entity.id
_entity.type
_entity.pdbx_description
1 polymer ?
#
loop_
_entity_poly.entity_id
_entity_poly.type
_entity_poly.pdbx_seq_one_letter_code
_entity_poly.pdbx_strand_id
1 'polypeptide(L)'
;MLRDASQGAFHLMKSCASLIWFYGFWNNVADLRHECRHKCMELFYEFIPLLPGKKSPPQWLDGMLKDHGIGFLISRCEGGGLLSQSTLRDLTGPFSVRATLQWMDLLLAALDCYNTFISLHIIKPHHMLSSKENPREVDQYNFSKCTIIVRLLEFATMILVKGDQEFGKLLEQDIFVSAFFELTALVVCEPSTVGFNMADVEVMKNLPEVCVPLLKALLASPYRDCIQSSLQGKISRKSVEELCAVDLYHSSTMCHHDQMEMVLSSCKQIHKADFLSSILHSQDVTYARSLGPRLLMTVYKGIAPGEDRKALPSLDINTKRLADDLLQLAFSLNQQSEQLVDLLLNTIMLSVPISGSHSHNFLSFSHGEYFYSLFQMTINTELLKHLDLTVPRLMKASSQNPSMVSVLLNGMLDHSFRERSVRKTQGKKLVEEVLRRWKSLQSWWEGDSSTPESKTATLLLLSKLLQIDSSVCSDINH
;
A
#
# COMPACT_ATOMS: atom_id res chain seq x y z
N MET A 1 19.97 -5.02 79.66
CA MET A 1 18.57 -4.93 79.20
C MET A 1 18.22 -3.64 78.45
N LEU A 2 18.53 -2.42 78.94
CA LEU A 2 18.30 -1.20 78.15
C LEU A 2 19.41 -0.85 77.13
N ARG A 3 20.63 -1.43 77.26
CA ARG A 3 21.70 -1.30 76.24
C ARG A 3 21.55 -2.29 75.07
N ASP A 4 21.05 -3.49 75.31
CA ASP A 4 20.86 -4.50 74.25
C ASP A 4 19.66 -4.18 73.34
N ALA A 5 18.61 -3.57 73.91
CA ALA A 5 17.48 -3.08 73.13
C ALA A 5 17.85 -1.89 72.23
N SER A 6 18.79 -1.02 72.66
CA SER A 6 19.25 0.09 71.83
C SER A 6 20.15 -0.40 70.70
N GLN A 7 21.03 -1.39 70.93
CA GLN A 7 21.88 -1.98 69.89
C GLN A 7 21.07 -2.81 68.88
N GLY A 8 20.07 -3.58 69.32
CA GLY A 8 19.14 -4.29 68.45
C GLY A 8 18.25 -3.36 67.63
N ALA A 9 17.74 -2.28 68.23
CA ALA A 9 16.98 -1.25 67.52
C ALA A 9 17.86 -0.42 66.57
N PHE A 10 19.14 -0.20 66.89
CA PHE A 10 20.10 0.46 65.98
C PHE A 10 20.47 -0.44 64.79
N HIS A 11 20.54 -1.75 64.99
CA HIS A 11 20.77 -2.73 63.93
C HIS A 11 19.53 -2.94 63.05
N LEU A 12 18.33 -2.95 63.64
CA LEU A 12 17.07 -2.96 62.90
C LEU A 12 16.82 -1.64 62.17
N MET A 13 17.11 -0.49 62.79
CA MET A 13 17.04 0.80 62.11
C MET A 13 18.09 0.92 61.01
N LYS A 14 19.31 0.38 61.17
CA LYS A 14 20.27 0.26 60.06
C LYS A 14 19.77 -0.69 58.98
N SER A 15 19.21 -1.85 59.29
CA SER A 15 18.71 -2.78 58.27
C SER A 15 17.45 -2.27 57.57
N CYS A 16 16.52 -1.61 58.28
CA CYS A 16 15.33 -1.01 57.69
C CYS A 16 15.65 0.29 56.95
N ALA A 17 16.52 1.16 57.49
CA ALA A 17 17.00 2.33 56.77
C ALA A 17 17.80 1.90 55.54
N SER A 18 18.69 0.91 55.65
CA SER A 18 19.39 0.33 54.50
C SER A 18 18.42 -0.32 53.51
N LEU A 19 17.39 -1.06 53.92
CA LEU A 19 16.38 -1.63 53.01
C LEU A 19 15.54 -0.55 52.33
N ILE A 20 15.18 0.52 53.02
CA ILE A 20 14.42 1.67 52.46
C ILE A 20 15.31 2.51 51.55
N TRP A 21 16.58 2.73 51.92
CA TRP A 21 17.59 3.38 51.09
C TRP A 21 17.88 2.51 49.86
N PHE A 22 17.98 1.20 50.02
CA PHE A 22 18.24 0.22 48.96
C PHE A 22 17.02 0.05 48.05
N TYR A 23 15.80 0.08 48.58
CA TYR A 23 14.57 0.14 47.76
C TYR A 23 14.46 1.47 47.01
N GLY A 24 14.80 2.60 47.66
CA GLY A 24 14.81 3.93 47.03
C GLY A 24 15.91 4.11 45.99
N PHE A 25 17.05 3.46 46.18
CA PHE A 25 18.21 3.49 45.27
C PHE A 25 18.05 2.47 44.12
N TRP A 26 17.42 1.32 44.39
CA TRP A 26 17.01 0.33 43.37
C TRP A 26 15.79 0.78 42.55
N ASN A 27 15.02 1.77 43.03
CA ASN A 27 13.96 2.41 42.24
C ASN A 27 14.52 3.22 41.06
N ASN A 28 15.80 3.62 41.09
CA ASN A 28 16.41 4.55 40.13
C ASN A 28 17.74 4.01 39.53
N VAL A 29 17.90 2.70 39.37
CA VAL A 29 19.14 2.11 38.83
C VAL A 29 19.45 2.61 37.41
N ALA A 30 18.41 2.87 36.62
CA ALA A 30 18.52 3.42 35.27
C ALA A 30 18.96 4.90 35.23
N ASP A 31 18.78 5.67 36.32
CA ASP A 31 19.11 7.10 36.42
C ASP A 31 20.58 7.35 36.84
N LEU A 32 21.33 6.29 37.15
CA LEU A 32 22.70 6.39 37.65
C LEU A 32 23.72 6.35 36.51
N ARG A 33 24.76 7.20 36.58
CA ARG A 33 25.95 7.11 35.70
C ARG A 33 26.58 5.72 35.76
N HIS A 34 27.20 5.27 34.66
CA HIS A 34 27.79 3.92 34.50
C HIS A 34 28.69 3.47 35.67
N GLU A 35 29.52 4.37 36.23
CA GLU A 35 30.38 4.07 37.40
C GLU A 35 29.59 3.81 38.70
N CYS A 36 28.47 4.52 38.90
CA CYS A 36 27.60 4.29 40.06
C CYS A 36 26.86 2.94 39.93
N ARG A 37 26.46 2.54 38.72
CA ARG A 37 25.75 1.26 38.48
C ARG A 37 26.58 0.05 38.88
N HIS A 38 27.88 0.06 38.60
CA HIS A 38 28.80 -1.01 39.00
C HIS A 38 28.92 -1.13 40.52
N LYS A 39 29.05 0.01 41.22
CA LYS A 39 29.11 0.04 42.69
C LYS A 39 27.77 -0.37 43.32
N CYS A 40 26.64 -0.04 42.71
CA CYS A 40 25.32 -0.52 43.15
C CYS A 40 25.22 -2.04 43.11
N MET A 41 25.68 -2.65 42.02
CA MET A 41 25.68 -4.11 41.88
C MET A 41 26.62 -4.76 42.88
N GLU A 42 27.81 -4.19 43.12
CA GLU A 42 28.73 -4.66 44.16
C GLU A 42 28.09 -4.64 45.56
N LEU A 43 27.46 -3.52 45.92
CA LEU A 43 26.73 -3.38 47.18
C LEU A 43 25.52 -4.33 47.26
N PHE A 44 24.86 -4.63 46.14
CA PHE A 44 23.78 -5.63 46.10
C PHE A 44 24.29 -7.03 46.44
N TYR A 45 25.45 -7.40 45.93
CA TYR A 45 26.08 -8.68 46.27
C TYR A 45 26.55 -8.76 47.72
N GLU A 46 26.95 -7.63 48.31
CA GLU A 46 27.40 -7.56 49.71
C GLU A 46 26.23 -7.53 50.72
N PHE A 47 25.14 -6.81 50.41
CA PHE A 47 24.05 -6.58 51.36
C PHE A 47 22.97 -7.67 51.39
N ILE A 48 22.65 -8.29 50.26
CA ILE A 48 21.58 -9.31 50.21
C ILE A 48 21.85 -10.52 51.14
N PRO A 49 23.09 -11.04 51.24
CA PRO A 49 23.42 -12.12 52.19
C PRO A 49 23.24 -11.75 53.66
N LEU A 50 23.18 -10.45 53.99
CA LEU A 50 23.00 -9.93 55.35
C LEU A 50 21.51 -9.84 55.75
N LEU A 51 20.58 -10.10 54.83
CA LEU A 51 19.15 -10.10 55.10
C LEU A 51 18.71 -11.34 55.90
N PRO A 52 17.61 -11.23 56.71
CA PRO A 52 17.05 -12.36 57.43
C PRO A 52 16.70 -13.51 56.48
N GLY A 53 17.20 -14.71 56.75
CA GLY A 53 17.00 -15.89 55.91
C GLY A 53 18.17 -16.28 55.01
N LYS A 54 19.29 -15.53 55.02
CA LYS A 54 20.56 -15.87 54.34
C LYS A 54 20.38 -16.37 52.89
N LYS A 55 19.50 -15.73 52.13
CA LYS A 55 19.28 -16.06 50.72
C LYS A 55 20.45 -15.55 49.89
N SER A 56 20.90 -16.34 48.93
CA SER A 56 21.80 -15.81 47.88
C SER A 56 21.06 -14.76 47.05
N PRO A 57 21.77 -13.77 46.46
CA PRO A 57 21.13 -12.75 45.62
C PRO A 57 20.18 -13.29 44.52
N PRO A 58 20.51 -14.40 43.82
CA PRO A 58 19.59 -15.03 42.87
C PRO A 58 18.32 -15.60 43.52
N GLN A 59 18.44 -16.25 44.69
CA GLN A 59 17.30 -16.82 45.43
C GLN A 59 16.39 -15.73 46.03
N TRP A 60 16.96 -14.59 46.42
CA TRP A 60 16.18 -13.44 46.86
C TRP A 60 15.37 -12.85 45.71
N LEU A 61 16.00 -12.68 44.53
CA LEU A 61 15.31 -12.12 43.36
C LEU A 61 14.25 -13.06 42.78
N ASP A 62 14.48 -14.38 42.78
CA ASP A 62 13.46 -15.38 42.39
C ASP A 62 12.22 -15.33 43.30
N GLY A 63 12.42 -15.09 44.61
CA GLY A 63 11.32 -14.83 45.54
C GLY A 63 10.55 -13.56 45.19
N MET A 64 11.26 -12.46 44.92
CA MET A 64 10.64 -11.20 44.51
C MET A 64 9.85 -11.33 43.19
N LEU A 65 10.37 -12.07 42.22
CA LEU A 65 9.72 -12.34 40.94
C LEU A 65 8.48 -13.24 41.08
N LYS A 66 8.48 -14.19 42.01
CA LYS A 66 7.29 -14.99 42.34
C LYS A 66 6.19 -14.15 42.99
N ASP A 67 6.58 -13.21 43.84
CA ASP A 67 5.62 -12.39 44.59
C ASP A 67 5.05 -11.21 43.77
N HIS A 68 5.87 -10.60 42.89
CA HIS A 68 5.51 -9.36 42.17
C HIS A 68 5.45 -9.51 40.63
N GLY A 69 5.82 -10.69 40.10
CA GLY A 69 5.86 -10.95 38.66
C GLY A 69 7.01 -10.25 37.93
N ILE A 70 7.11 -10.51 36.62
CA ILE A 70 8.19 -9.96 35.78
C ILE A 70 8.09 -8.44 35.57
N GLY A 71 6.87 -7.88 35.68
CA GLY A 71 6.63 -6.44 35.59
C GLY A 71 7.37 -5.62 36.64
N PHE A 72 7.66 -6.21 37.82
CA PHE A 72 8.53 -5.59 38.81
C PHE A 72 9.93 -5.31 38.26
N LEU A 73 10.50 -6.26 37.52
CA LEU A 73 11.88 -6.17 37.03
C LEU A 73 12.00 -5.20 35.85
N ILE A 74 11.02 -5.22 34.95
CA ILE A 74 10.86 -4.25 33.85
C ILE A 74 10.74 -2.84 34.43
N SER A 75 9.90 -2.66 35.45
CA SER A 75 9.72 -1.37 36.12
C SER A 75 11.03 -0.81 36.73
N ARG A 76 11.99 -1.65 37.09
CA ARG A 76 13.28 -1.21 37.66
C ARG A 76 14.36 -0.98 36.61
N CYS A 77 14.34 -1.74 35.52
CA CYS A 77 15.31 -1.58 34.43
C CYS A 77 14.95 -0.40 33.52
N GLU A 78 13.66 -0.14 33.31
CA GLU A 78 13.17 0.88 32.37
C GLU A 78 12.53 2.09 33.08
N GLY A 79 12.46 2.06 34.42
CA GLY A 79 11.82 3.09 35.26
C GLY A 79 12.46 4.47 35.24
N GLY A 80 13.69 4.61 34.73
CA GLY A 80 14.39 5.90 34.58
C GLY A 80 13.90 6.78 33.44
N GLY A 81 12.74 6.47 32.84
CA GLY A 81 12.12 7.26 31.78
C GLY A 81 11.82 6.50 30.49
N LEU A 82 12.35 5.28 30.30
CA LEU A 82 12.01 4.44 29.14
C LEU A 82 10.58 3.91 29.18
N LEU A 83 10.01 3.68 30.37
CA LEU A 83 8.60 3.27 30.50
C LEU A 83 7.62 4.38 30.09
N SER A 84 7.96 5.64 30.35
CA SER A 84 7.15 6.79 29.97
C SER A 84 7.50 7.32 28.57
N GLN A 85 8.74 7.07 28.11
CA GLN A 85 9.27 7.52 26.83
C GLN A 85 9.96 6.37 26.10
N SER A 86 9.17 5.35 25.75
CA SER A 86 9.63 4.09 25.15
C SER A 86 10.34 4.28 23.81
N THR A 87 10.07 5.39 23.13
CA THR A 87 10.68 5.76 21.87
C THR A 87 11.22 7.19 21.94
N LEU A 88 12.21 7.50 21.09
CA LEU A 88 12.75 8.87 20.92
C LEU A 88 11.68 9.93 20.60
N ARG A 89 10.46 9.52 20.21
CA ARG A 89 9.33 10.39 19.89
C ARG A 89 8.56 10.87 21.11
N ASP A 90 8.63 10.09 22.19
CA ASP A 90 7.91 10.37 23.43
C ASP A 90 8.66 11.39 24.29
N LEU A 91 9.84 11.82 23.85
CA LEU A 91 10.60 12.92 24.44
C LEU A 91 9.76 14.21 24.40
N THR A 92 9.35 14.67 25.58
CA THR A 92 8.60 15.91 25.76
C THR A 92 9.49 17.13 25.50
N GLY A 93 9.45 17.68 24.29
CA GLY A 93 10.13 18.94 23.94
C GLY A 93 10.50 19.06 22.45
N PRO A 94 11.04 20.22 22.01
CA PRO A 94 11.61 20.36 20.68
C PRO A 94 12.84 19.46 20.52
N PHE A 95 13.06 18.94 19.31
CA PHE A 95 14.19 18.08 18.99
C PHE A 95 15.53 18.73 19.40
N SER A 96 16.33 18.00 20.18
CA SER A 96 17.71 18.39 20.46
C SER A 96 18.61 17.16 20.54
N VAL A 97 19.81 17.28 19.99
CA VAL A 97 20.85 16.25 20.05
C VAL A 97 21.17 15.85 21.49
N ARG A 98 21.10 16.81 22.43
CA ARG A 98 21.31 16.56 23.86
C ARG A 98 20.22 15.65 24.44
N ALA A 99 18.95 15.88 24.11
CA ALA A 99 17.84 15.04 24.56
C ALA A 99 17.90 13.63 23.94
N THR A 100 18.31 13.53 22.67
CA THR A 100 18.54 12.24 22.01
C THR A 100 19.66 11.46 22.68
N LEU A 101 20.79 12.09 23.00
CA LEU A 101 21.89 11.45 23.73
C LEU A 101 21.47 11.00 25.13
N GLN A 102 20.70 11.81 25.85
CA GLN A 102 20.15 11.43 27.15
C GLN A 102 19.21 10.22 27.07
N TRP A 103 18.37 10.14 26.04
CA TRP A 103 17.52 8.98 25.81
C TRP A 103 18.33 7.74 25.43
N MET A 104 19.38 7.88 24.61
CA MET A 104 20.30 6.79 24.29
C MET A 104 21.05 6.29 25.53
N ASP A 105 21.44 7.19 26.43
CA ASP A 105 22.06 6.85 27.71
C ASP A 105 21.11 6.07 28.63
N LEU A 106 19.81 6.41 28.62
CA LEU A 106 18.77 5.64 29.32
C LEU A 106 18.61 4.25 28.73
N LEU A 107 18.54 4.13 27.39
CA LEU A 107 18.45 2.85 26.69
C LEU A 107 19.66 1.96 26.99
N LEU A 108 20.87 2.53 26.94
CA LEU A 108 22.09 1.83 27.31
C LEU A 108 22.07 1.39 28.78
N ALA A 109 21.56 2.21 29.69
CA ALA A 109 21.42 1.85 31.10
C ALA A 109 20.49 0.64 31.31
N ALA A 110 19.35 0.60 30.62
CA ALA A 110 18.43 -0.53 30.68
C ALA A 110 19.06 -1.82 30.11
N LEU A 111 19.76 -1.71 28.97
CA LEU A 111 20.47 -2.83 28.35
C LEU A 111 21.61 -3.37 29.24
N ASP A 112 22.38 -2.48 29.88
CA ASP A 112 23.41 -2.85 30.86
C ASP A 112 22.82 -3.61 32.05
N CYS A 113 21.66 -3.17 32.55
CA CYS A 113 20.96 -3.84 33.64
C CYS A 113 20.56 -5.25 33.22
N TYR A 114 19.91 -5.40 32.06
CA TYR A 114 19.51 -6.70 31.53
C TYR A 114 20.70 -7.63 31.28
N ASN A 115 21.77 -7.13 30.67
CA ASN A 115 23.00 -7.89 30.44
C ASN A 115 23.61 -8.39 31.75
N THR A 116 23.59 -7.57 32.79
CA THR A 116 24.10 -7.94 34.11
C THR A 116 23.24 -9.06 34.72
N PHE A 117 21.92 -8.94 34.73
CA PHE A 117 21.02 -9.97 35.28
C PHE A 117 21.08 -11.31 34.51
N ILE A 118 21.27 -11.25 33.19
CA ILE A 118 21.44 -12.44 32.34
C ILE A 118 22.80 -13.11 32.61
N SER A 119 23.89 -12.32 32.68
CA SER A 119 25.25 -12.83 32.92
C SER A 119 25.41 -13.48 34.28
N LEU A 120 24.62 -13.04 35.26
CA LEU A 120 24.61 -13.61 36.62
C LEU A 120 23.73 -14.87 36.73
N HIS A 121 23.20 -15.38 35.61
CA HIS A 121 22.27 -16.51 35.52
C HIS A 121 21.00 -16.34 36.37
N ILE A 122 20.63 -15.10 36.68
CA ILE A 122 19.50 -14.77 37.54
C ILE A 122 18.19 -14.82 36.73
N ILE A 123 18.26 -14.45 35.45
CA ILE A 123 17.13 -14.51 34.52
C ILE A 123 17.53 -15.37 33.32
N LYS A 124 16.70 -16.37 32.98
CA LYS A 124 16.90 -17.14 31.75
C LYS A 124 16.38 -16.30 30.57
N PRO A 125 17.14 -16.15 29.46
CA PRO A 125 16.77 -15.29 28.33
C PRO A 125 15.36 -15.54 27.77
N HIS A 126 14.91 -16.79 27.80
CA HIS A 126 13.59 -17.17 27.31
C HIS A 126 12.42 -16.64 28.17
N HIS A 127 12.64 -16.27 29.44
CA HIS A 127 11.59 -15.66 30.26
C HIS A 127 11.44 -14.15 30.03
N MET A 128 12.44 -13.48 29.44
CA MET A 128 12.38 -12.04 29.11
C MET A 128 11.80 -11.80 27.72
N LEU A 129 12.17 -12.64 26.76
CA LEU A 129 11.72 -12.57 25.37
C LEU A 129 10.38 -13.26 25.14
N SER A 130 9.86 -13.99 26.14
CA SER A 130 8.51 -14.58 26.11
C SER A 130 7.50 -13.76 26.90
N SER A 131 7.62 -12.43 26.93
CA SER A 131 6.39 -11.65 27.04
C SER A 131 5.54 -12.10 25.85
N LYS A 132 4.36 -12.65 26.12
CA LYS A 132 3.31 -12.64 25.11
C LYS A 132 3.16 -11.18 24.77
N GLU A 133 3.78 -10.73 23.68
CA GLU A 133 3.61 -9.36 23.21
C GLU A 133 2.11 -9.16 23.11
N ASN A 134 1.58 -8.25 23.93
CA ASN A 134 0.17 -7.97 23.93
C ASN A 134 -0.15 -7.52 22.50
N PRO A 135 -1.10 -8.16 21.77
CA PRO A 135 -1.38 -7.79 20.40
C PRO A 135 -1.66 -6.29 20.24
N ARG A 136 -2.24 -5.66 21.27
CA ARG A 136 -2.47 -4.21 21.32
C ARG A 136 -1.18 -3.39 21.37
N GLU A 137 -0.17 -3.87 22.10
CA GLU A 137 1.15 -3.21 22.18
C GLU A 137 1.91 -3.36 20.86
N VAL A 138 1.81 -4.53 20.21
CA VAL A 138 2.36 -4.76 18.86
C VAL A 138 1.69 -3.84 17.84
N ASP A 139 0.37 -3.71 17.88
CA ASP A 139 -0.38 -2.82 16.99
C ASP A 139 0.00 -1.36 17.23
N GLN A 140 0.13 -0.92 18.48
CA GLN A 140 0.54 0.44 18.84
C GLN A 140 2.00 0.73 18.44
N TYR A 141 2.89 -0.24 18.59
CA TYR A 141 4.26 -0.18 18.11
C TYR A 141 4.30 -0.06 16.59
N ASN A 142 3.57 -0.93 15.87
CA ASN A 142 3.51 -0.93 14.42
C ASN A 142 2.91 0.38 13.88
N PHE A 143 1.87 0.91 14.52
CA PHE A 143 1.30 2.21 14.18
C PHE A 143 2.34 3.34 14.30
N SER A 144 3.05 3.39 15.42
CA SER A 144 4.11 4.38 15.66
C SER A 144 5.25 4.23 14.65
N LYS A 145 5.74 3.00 14.45
CA LYS A 145 6.79 2.63 13.48
C LYS A 145 6.43 3.08 12.05
N CYS A 146 5.25 2.72 11.57
CA CYS A 146 4.76 3.07 10.23
C CYS A 146 4.60 4.59 10.05
N THR A 147 4.16 5.29 11.10
CA THR A 147 4.12 6.75 11.11
C THR A 147 5.52 7.35 10.99
N ILE A 148 6.56 6.74 11.59
CA ILE A 148 7.95 7.17 11.38
C ILE A 148 8.36 7.03 9.94
N ILE A 149 8.09 5.87 9.37
CA ILE A 149 8.48 5.54 8.01
C ILE A 149 7.83 6.53 7.05
N VAL A 150 6.52 6.77 7.15
CA VAL A 150 5.83 7.77 6.31
C VAL A 150 6.48 9.15 6.40
N ARG A 151 6.78 9.65 7.61
CA ARG A 151 7.42 10.97 7.80
C ARG A 151 8.85 10.99 7.24
N LEU A 152 9.58 9.89 7.34
CA LEU A 152 10.91 9.74 6.75
C LEU A 152 10.84 9.78 5.21
N LEU A 153 9.90 9.07 4.60
CA LEU A 153 9.69 9.06 3.15
C LEU A 153 9.27 10.46 2.62
N GLU A 154 8.38 11.15 3.33
CA GLU A 154 8.00 12.55 3.01
C GLU A 154 9.20 13.50 3.12
N PHE A 155 9.99 13.37 4.18
CA PHE A 155 11.19 14.19 4.40
C PHE A 155 12.23 13.94 3.31
N ALA A 156 12.49 12.68 2.96
CA ALA A 156 13.39 12.32 1.86
C ALA A 156 12.90 12.90 0.52
N THR A 157 11.60 12.81 0.24
CA THR A 157 10.99 13.44 -0.94
C THR A 157 11.21 14.94 -0.95
N MET A 158 11.00 15.61 0.19
CA MET A 158 11.22 17.05 0.33
C MET A 158 12.68 17.43 0.06
N ILE A 159 13.65 16.66 0.59
CA ILE A 159 15.07 16.89 0.33
C ILE A 159 15.39 16.73 -1.15
N LEU A 160 14.92 15.65 -1.78
CA LEU A 160 15.20 15.37 -3.19
C LEU A 160 14.59 16.42 -4.14
N VAL A 161 13.44 16.99 -3.79
CA VAL A 161 12.72 17.96 -4.64
C VAL A 161 13.12 19.40 -4.37
N LYS A 162 13.33 19.78 -3.10
CA LYS A 162 13.55 21.17 -2.67
C LYS A 162 14.94 21.43 -2.09
N GLY A 163 15.69 20.39 -1.76
CA GLY A 163 17.03 20.52 -1.21
C GLY A 163 18.02 20.99 -2.28
N ASP A 164 18.98 21.81 -1.87
CA ASP A 164 20.12 22.15 -2.72
C ASP A 164 21.11 20.97 -2.78
N GLN A 165 21.90 20.89 -3.86
CA GLN A 165 22.83 19.79 -4.12
C GLN A 165 23.83 19.58 -2.97
N GLU A 166 24.24 20.64 -2.27
CA GLU A 166 25.14 20.54 -1.11
C GLU A 166 24.48 19.86 0.10
N PHE A 167 23.20 20.19 0.36
CA PHE A 167 22.45 19.60 1.46
C PHE A 167 22.12 18.12 1.20
N GLY A 168 21.83 17.77 -0.06
CA GLY A 168 21.64 16.38 -0.49
C GLY A 168 22.89 15.52 -0.28
N LYS A 169 24.08 16.03 -0.64
CA LYS A 169 25.37 15.34 -0.46
C LYS A 169 25.74 15.10 1.01
N LEU A 170 25.40 16.04 1.89
CA LEU A 170 25.64 15.88 3.33
C LEU A 170 24.82 14.73 3.93
N LEU A 171 23.60 14.52 3.43
CA LEU A 171 22.70 13.47 3.90
C LEU A 171 22.80 12.16 3.11
N GLU A 172 23.62 12.13 2.06
CA GLU A 172 23.84 10.96 1.20
C GLU A 172 24.39 9.77 1.99
N GLN A 173 25.30 10.02 2.94
CA GLN A 173 25.93 8.97 3.74
C GLN A 173 25.04 8.46 4.88
N ASP A 174 24.05 9.24 5.31
CA ASP A 174 23.24 8.92 6.49
C ASP A 174 21.82 8.44 6.12
N ILE A 175 21.18 9.07 5.13
CA ILE A 175 19.78 8.80 4.76
C ILE A 175 19.69 7.94 3.51
N PHE A 176 20.46 8.25 2.46
CA PHE A 176 20.35 7.58 1.15
C PHE A 176 21.24 6.33 1.06
N VAL A 177 21.15 5.47 2.08
CA VAL A 177 21.87 4.20 2.16
C VAL A 177 21.05 3.04 1.62
N SER A 178 21.68 1.88 1.38
CA SER A 178 20.99 0.67 0.87
C SER A 178 19.75 0.28 1.68
N ALA A 179 19.77 0.48 3.00
CA ALA A 179 18.63 0.16 3.87
C ALA A 179 17.40 1.04 3.58
N PHE A 180 17.60 2.31 3.18
CA PHE A 180 16.50 3.21 2.83
C PHE A 180 15.81 2.79 1.53
N PHE A 181 16.59 2.41 0.52
CA PHE A 181 16.02 1.93 -0.75
C PHE A 181 15.27 0.60 -0.57
N GLU A 182 15.81 -0.31 0.24
CA GLU A 182 15.15 -1.56 0.57
C GLU A 182 13.86 -1.32 1.38
N LEU A 183 13.89 -0.43 2.37
CA LEU A 183 12.70 -0.03 3.11
C LEU A 183 11.64 0.57 2.18
N THR A 184 12.04 1.46 1.27
CA THR A 184 11.13 2.07 0.29
C THR A 184 10.50 0.99 -0.60
N ALA A 185 11.29 0.03 -1.08
CA ALA A 185 10.78 -1.09 -1.88
C ALA A 185 9.81 -1.98 -1.08
N LEU A 186 10.10 -2.26 0.20
CA LEU A 186 9.21 -3.01 1.09
C LEU A 186 7.88 -2.28 1.35
N VAL A 187 7.91 -0.97 1.58
CA VAL A 187 6.68 -0.18 1.80
C VAL A 187 5.80 -0.16 0.55
N VAL A 188 6.40 -0.09 -0.63
CA VAL A 188 5.67 -0.11 -1.91
C VAL A 188 5.11 -1.50 -2.23
N CYS A 189 5.91 -2.55 -2.02
CA CYS A 189 5.60 -3.89 -2.52
C CYS A 189 4.93 -4.81 -1.50
N GLU A 190 5.36 -4.72 -0.23
CA GLU A 190 4.97 -5.63 0.85
C GLU A 190 4.74 -4.87 2.17
N PRO A 191 3.87 -3.85 2.21
CA PRO A 191 3.71 -2.97 3.37
C PRO A 191 3.36 -3.70 4.68
N SER A 192 2.67 -4.84 4.59
CA SER A 192 2.36 -5.70 5.73
C SER A 192 3.62 -6.23 6.44
N THR A 193 4.69 -6.54 5.71
CA THR A 193 5.97 -7.03 6.28
C THR A 193 6.67 -5.96 7.12
N VAL A 194 6.44 -4.69 6.79
CA VAL A 194 6.97 -3.54 7.54
C VAL A 194 6.13 -3.28 8.79
N GLY A 195 4.87 -3.71 8.80
CA GLY A 195 3.93 -3.54 9.91
C GLY A 195 2.77 -2.59 9.61
N PHE A 196 2.55 -2.20 8.35
CA PHE A 196 1.36 -1.41 8.00
C PHE A 196 0.11 -2.29 8.13
N ASN A 197 -0.91 -1.76 8.79
CA ASN A 197 -2.18 -2.44 8.93
C ASN A 197 -2.96 -2.36 7.61
N MET A 198 -3.00 -3.48 6.88
CA MET A 198 -3.70 -3.59 5.59
C MET A 198 -5.24 -3.46 5.72
N ALA A 199 -5.79 -3.64 6.92
CA ALA A 199 -7.22 -3.45 7.19
C ALA A 199 -7.59 -1.98 7.44
N ASP A 200 -6.60 -1.11 7.65
CA ASP A 200 -6.84 0.32 7.83
C ASP A 200 -7.00 1.01 6.46
N VAL A 201 -8.23 1.40 6.16
CA VAL A 201 -8.61 2.03 4.89
C VAL A 201 -7.92 3.38 4.69
N GLU A 202 -7.69 4.14 5.76
CA GLU A 202 -7.04 5.45 5.66
C GLU A 202 -5.56 5.29 5.30
N VAL A 203 -4.88 4.35 5.96
CA VAL A 203 -3.48 4.00 5.65
C VAL A 203 -3.36 3.52 4.20
N MET A 204 -4.19 2.56 3.78
CA MET A 204 -4.12 2.00 2.43
C MET A 204 -4.48 3.00 1.32
N LYS A 205 -5.28 4.01 1.65
CA LYS A 205 -5.61 5.10 0.72
C LYS A 205 -4.48 6.14 0.62
N ASN A 206 -3.84 6.48 1.74
CA ASN A 206 -2.87 7.59 1.80
C ASN A 206 -1.43 7.14 1.55
N LEU A 207 -1.08 5.87 1.79
CA LEU A 207 0.28 5.38 1.61
C LEU A 207 0.81 5.56 0.17
N PRO A 208 0.02 5.31 -0.90
CA PRO A 208 0.42 5.61 -2.28
C PRO A 208 0.71 7.09 -2.54
N GLU A 209 0.01 8.02 -1.86
CA GLU A 209 0.21 9.46 -2.01
C GLU A 209 1.56 9.93 -1.45
N VAL A 210 2.20 9.12 -0.60
CA VAL A 210 3.56 9.35 -0.10
C VAL A 210 4.59 8.62 -0.96
N CYS A 211 4.31 7.37 -1.33
CA CYS A 211 5.26 6.53 -2.05
C CYS A 211 5.47 6.99 -3.50
N VAL A 212 4.40 7.36 -4.23
CA VAL A 212 4.51 7.75 -5.64
C VAL A 212 5.36 9.01 -5.83
N PRO A 213 5.18 10.10 -5.07
CA PRO A 213 6.06 11.27 -5.17
C PRO A 213 7.51 10.97 -4.82
N LEU A 214 7.76 10.14 -3.80
CA LEU A 214 9.12 9.72 -3.45
C LEU A 214 9.79 8.97 -4.61
N LEU A 215 9.08 7.99 -5.20
CA LEU A 215 9.59 7.24 -6.35
C LEU A 215 9.92 8.20 -7.50
N LYS A 216 9.02 9.15 -7.84
CA LYS A 216 9.30 10.17 -8.87
C LYS A 216 10.55 10.99 -8.56
N ALA A 217 10.70 11.43 -7.31
CA ALA A 217 11.87 12.20 -6.89
C ALA A 217 13.16 11.38 -6.99
N LEU A 218 13.14 10.12 -6.56
CA LEU A 218 14.28 9.21 -6.67
C LEU A 218 14.70 8.94 -8.12
N LEU A 219 13.72 8.85 -9.04
CA LEU A 219 13.99 8.64 -10.46
C LEU A 219 14.64 9.84 -11.15
N ALA A 220 14.30 11.04 -10.70
CA ALA A 220 14.92 12.28 -11.17
C ALA A 220 16.30 12.55 -10.52
N SER A 221 16.71 11.71 -9.57
CA SER A 221 17.92 11.85 -8.76
C SER A 221 19.03 10.85 -9.19
N PRO A 222 20.28 10.99 -8.71
CA PRO A 222 21.34 10.01 -9.00
C PRO A 222 21.08 8.62 -8.40
N TYR A 223 20.11 8.47 -7.49
CA TYR A 223 19.80 7.21 -6.81
C TYR A 223 18.90 6.26 -7.61
N ARG A 224 18.60 6.59 -8.87
CA ARG A 224 17.74 5.82 -9.77
C ARG A 224 18.09 4.33 -9.80
N ASP A 225 19.36 3.99 -9.95
CA ASP A 225 19.79 2.60 -10.12
C ASP A 225 19.72 1.82 -8.78
N CYS A 226 19.91 2.50 -7.65
CA CYS A 226 19.77 1.92 -6.31
C CYS A 226 18.32 1.50 -6.05
N ILE A 227 17.37 2.40 -6.26
CA ILE A 227 15.94 2.08 -6.08
C ILE A 227 15.45 1.08 -7.12
N GLN A 228 15.98 1.12 -8.36
CA GLN A 228 15.66 0.12 -9.39
C GLN A 228 16.01 -1.28 -8.92
N SER A 229 17.23 -1.45 -8.37
CA SER A 229 17.73 -2.75 -7.92
C SER A 229 16.89 -3.30 -6.76
N SER A 230 16.54 -2.47 -5.77
CA SER A 230 15.67 -2.88 -4.66
C SER A 230 14.26 -3.28 -5.14
N LEU A 231 13.65 -2.53 -6.06
CA LEU A 231 12.32 -2.87 -6.59
C LEU A 231 12.34 -4.12 -7.48
N GLN A 232 13.38 -4.32 -8.28
CA GLN A 232 13.55 -5.55 -9.07
C GLN A 232 13.65 -6.79 -8.18
N GLY A 233 14.24 -6.67 -6.99
CA GLY A 233 14.28 -7.75 -6.00
C GLY A 233 12.89 -8.15 -5.48
N LYS A 234 11.92 -7.22 -5.48
CA LYS A 234 10.54 -7.47 -5.00
C LYS A 234 9.56 -7.84 -6.12
N ILE A 235 9.67 -7.20 -7.28
CA ILE A 235 8.78 -7.46 -8.42
C ILE A 235 9.48 -8.39 -9.40
N SER A 236 9.26 -9.68 -9.19
CA SER A 236 9.72 -10.71 -10.11
C SER A 236 8.84 -10.77 -11.36
N ARG A 237 9.42 -11.19 -12.50
CA ARG A 237 8.65 -11.54 -13.71
C ARG A 237 7.55 -12.56 -13.41
N LYS A 238 7.86 -13.56 -12.58
CA LYS A 238 6.94 -14.65 -12.23
C LYS A 238 5.68 -14.13 -11.53
N SER A 239 5.83 -13.27 -10.53
CA SER A 239 4.71 -12.67 -9.80
C SER A 239 3.82 -11.80 -10.70
N VAL A 240 4.40 -11.15 -11.71
CA VAL A 240 3.62 -10.37 -12.69
C VAL A 240 2.94 -11.28 -13.73
N GLU A 241 3.56 -12.40 -14.11
CA GLU A 241 2.94 -13.40 -14.99
C GLU A 241 1.75 -14.11 -14.34
N GLU A 242 1.79 -14.31 -13.02
CA GLU A 242 0.67 -14.85 -12.24
C GLU A 242 -0.59 -13.95 -12.36
N LEU A 243 -0.44 -12.63 -12.53
CA LEU A 243 -1.55 -11.71 -12.82
C LEU A 243 -2.26 -12.00 -14.15
N CYS A 244 -1.59 -12.65 -15.11
CA CYS A 244 -2.18 -13.00 -16.39
C CYS A 244 -2.91 -14.36 -16.36
N ALA A 245 -2.73 -15.16 -15.31
CA ALA A 245 -3.29 -16.51 -15.18
C ALA A 245 -4.50 -16.57 -14.24
N VAL A 246 -5.08 -15.41 -13.92
CA VAL A 246 -6.15 -15.27 -12.94
C VAL A 246 -7.44 -15.89 -13.44
N ASP A 247 -8.01 -16.77 -12.62
CA ASP A 247 -9.37 -17.25 -12.78
C ASP A 247 -10.32 -16.34 -11.98
N LEU A 248 -11.14 -15.55 -12.69
CA LEU A 248 -12.11 -14.64 -12.09
C LEU A 248 -13.30 -15.36 -11.45
N TYR A 249 -13.52 -16.65 -11.73
CA TYR A 249 -14.71 -17.36 -11.26
C TYR A 249 -14.43 -18.45 -10.24
N HIS A 250 -13.26 -19.09 -10.23
CA HIS A 250 -12.98 -20.26 -9.37
C HIS A 250 -11.77 -20.08 -8.44
N SER A 251 -11.42 -18.84 -8.08
CA SER A 251 -10.32 -18.54 -7.15
C SER A 251 -10.58 -19.09 -5.75
N SER A 252 -10.22 -20.35 -5.54
CA SER A 252 -10.53 -21.17 -4.37
C SER A 252 -9.52 -20.98 -3.21
N THR A 253 -8.86 -19.82 -3.10
CA THR A 253 -7.96 -19.55 -1.98
C THR A 253 -7.77 -18.05 -1.75
N MET A 254 -8.37 -17.51 -0.68
CA MET A 254 -8.27 -16.10 -0.28
C MET A 254 -6.82 -15.59 -0.19
N CYS A 255 -5.88 -16.45 0.25
CA CYS A 255 -4.45 -16.11 0.36
C CYS A 255 -3.80 -15.74 -0.99
N HIS A 256 -4.19 -16.38 -2.10
CA HIS A 256 -3.67 -16.02 -3.42
C HIS A 256 -4.22 -14.69 -3.93
N HIS A 257 -5.44 -14.32 -3.51
CA HIS A 257 -6.05 -13.04 -3.88
C HIS A 257 -5.34 -11.87 -3.20
N ASP A 258 -5.02 -11.99 -1.91
CA ASP A 258 -4.31 -10.95 -1.16
C ASP A 258 -2.90 -10.71 -1.70
N GLN A 259 -2.15 -11.78 -2.01
CA GLN A 259 -0.83 -11.67 -2.64
C GLN A 259 -0.90 -10.98 -4.00
N MET A 260 -1.92 -11.31 -4.78
CA MET A 260 -2.13 -10.73 -6.09
C MET A 260 -2.51 -9.26 -6.04
N GLU A 261 -3.40 -8.86 -5.13
CA GLU A 261 -3.75 -7.46 -4.90
C GLU A 261 -2.54 -6.64 -4.48
N MET A 262 -1.66 -7.19 -3.64
CA MET A 262 -0.40 -6.54 -3.28
C MET A 262 0.47 -6.29 -4.51
N VAL A 263 0.73 -7.31 -5.33
CA VAL A 263 1.52 -7.17 -6.57
C VAL A 263 0.89 -6.16 -7.53
N LEU A 264 -0.44 -6.20 -7.69
CA LEU A 264 -1.18 -5.28 -8.55
C LEU A 264 -1.09 -3.84 -8.05
N SER A 265 -1.29 -3.61 -6.75
CA SER A 265 -1.13 -2.30 -6.11
C SER A 265 0.28 -1.75 -6.29
N SER A 266 1.29 -2.60 -6.11
CA SER A 266 2.70 -2.26 -6.30
C SER A 266 2.97 -1.80 -7.74
N CYS A 267 2.53 -2.60 -8.72
CA CYS A 267 2.63 -2.27 -10.13
C CYS A 267 1.94 -0.94 -10.46
N LYS A 268 0.74 -0.68 -9.93
CA LYS A 268 0.04 0.60 -10.14
C LYS A 268 0.81 1.78 -9.58
N GLN A 269 1.36 1.67 -8.37
CA GLN A 269 2.14 2.74 -7.74
C GLN A 269 3.41 3.05 -8.54
N ILE A 270 4.15 2.02 -8.91
CA ILE A 270 5.39 2.14 -9.67
C ILE A 270 5.11 2.66 -11.08
N HIS A 271 3.99 2.27 -11.69
CA HIS A 271 3.55 2.85 -12.96
C HIS A 271 3.18 4.32 -12.83
N LYS A 272 2.44 4.72 -11.79
CA LYS A 272 2.12 6.13 -11.52
C LYS A 272 3.38 6.99 -11.31
N ALA A 273 4.49 6.37 -10.91
CA ALA A 273 5.81 6.98 -10.83
C ALA A 273 6.61 6.94 -12.14
N ASP A 274 6.01 6.46 -13.24
CA ASP A 274 6.63 6.29 -14.56
C ASP A 274 7.83 5.32 -14.59
N PHE A 275 7.88 4.38 -13.63
CA PHE A 275 9.04 3.49 -13.48
C PHE A 275 8.82 2.04 -13.93
N LEU A 276 7.56 1.61 -14.06
CA LEU A 276 7.22 0.20 -14.26
C LEU A 276 7.80 -0.34 -15.56
N SER A 277 7.75 0.45 -16.64
CA SER A 277 8.35 0.06 -17.92
C SER A 277 9.86 -0.14 -17.80
N SER A 278 10.59 0.71 -17.07
CA SER A 278 12.03 0.56 -16.85
C SER A 278 12.36 -0.74 -16.12
N ILE A 279 11.62 -1.06 -15.05
CA ILE A 279 11.80 -2.30 -14.28
C ILE A 279 11.51 -3.52 -15.17
N LEU A 280 10.41 -3.52 -15.93
CA LEU A 280 10.05 -4.66 -16.77
C LEU A 280 10.96 -4.81 -18.00
N HIS A 281 11.34 -3.71 -18.65
CA HIS A 281 12.24 -3.73 -19.83
C HIS A 281 13.65 -4.20 -19.48
N SER A 282 14.13 -3.90 -18.27
CA SER A 282 15.43 -4.38 -17.80
C SER A 282 15.48 -5.90 -17.64
N GLN A 283 14.33 -6.56 -17.45
CA GLN A 283 14.22 -8.01 -17.37
C GLN A 283 14.05 -8.62 -18.78
N ASP A 284 13.13 -8.09 -19.59
CA ASP A 284 12.90 -8.51 -21.00
C ASP A 284 12.03 -7.48 -21.76
N VAL A 285 12.59 -6.88 -22.82
CA VAL A 285 11.92 -5.86 -23.64
C VAL A 285 10.69 -6.41 -24.36
N THR A 286 10.74 -7.67 -24.82
CA THR A 286 9.63 -8.30 -25.54
C THR A 286 8.48 -8.63 -24.59
N TYR A 287 8.80 -9.08 -23.38
CA TYR A 287 7.84 -9.35 -22.32
C TYR A 287 7.06 -8.08 -21.93
N ALA A 288 7.77 -6.99 -21.61
CA ALA A 288 7.16 -5.73 -21.20
C ALA A 288 6.16 -5.15 -22.22
N ARG A 289 6.43 -5.34 -23.53
CA ARG A 289 5.49 -4.95 -24.60
C ARG A 289 4.25 -5.85 -24.66
N SER A 290 4.41 -7.15 -24.38
CA SER A 290 3.32 -8.13 -24.44
C SER A 290 2.41 -8.14 -23.20
N LEU A 291 2.87 -7.58 -22.08
CA LEU A 291 2.15 -7.66 -20.80
C LEU A 291 0.79 -6.95 -20.82
N GLY A 292 0.73 -5.72 -21.33
CA GLY A 292 -0.53 -4.95 -21.45
C GLY A 292 -1.61 -5.72 -22.25
N PRO A 293 -1.32 -6.15 -23.50
CA PRO A 293 -2.23 -6.97 -24.31
C PRO A 293 -2.68 -8.27 -23.60
N ARG A 294 -1.77 -8.92 -22.87
CA ARG A 294 -2.06 -10.15 -22.13
C ARG A 294 -3.03 -9.90 -20.99
N LEU A 295 -2.79 -8.88 -20.16
CA LEU A 295 -3.67 -8.50 -19.06
C LEU A 295 -5.08 -8.12 -19.58
N LEU A 296 -5.15 -7.33 -20.65
CA LEU A 296 -6.41 -6.99 -21.31
C LEU A 296 -7.16 -8.25 -21.76
N MET A 297 -6.44 -9.19 -22.38
CA MET A 297 -7.02 -10.46 -22.84
C MET A 297 -7.44 -11.37 -21.68
N THR A 298 -6.70 -11.38 -20.58
CA THR A 298 -7.05 -12.12 -19.35
C THR A 298 -8.36 -11.63 -18.79
N VAL A 299 -8.56 -10.31 -18.68
CA VAL A 299 -9.84 -9.75 -18.21
C VAL A 299 -10.95 -10.01 -19.22
N TYR A 300 -10.72 -9.72 -20.51
CA TYR A 300 -11.72 -9.90 -21.56
C TYR A 300 -12.19 -11.35 -21.65
N LYS A 301 -11.30 -12.34 -21.71
CA LYS A 301 -11.68 -13.76 -21.74
C LYS A 301 -12.16 -14.27 -20.38
N GLY A 302 -11.62 -13.74 -19.30
CA GLY A 302 -11.92 -14.18 -17.94
C GLY A 302 -13.35 -13.88 -17.50
N ILE A 303 -14.01 -12.89 -18.10
CA ILE A 303 -15.44 -12.60 -17.83
C ILE A 303 -16.40 -13.44 -18.72
N ALA A 304 -15.88 -14.20 -19.67
CA ALA A 304 -16.72 -15.10 -20.46
C ALA A 304 -17.07 -16.34 -19.63
N PRO A 305 -18.30 -16.87 -19.73
CA PRO A 305 -18.67 -18.11 -19.05
C PRO A 305 -17.78 -19.26 -19.52
N GLY A 306 -17.27 -20.06 -18.59
CA GLY A 306 -16.46 -21.24 -18.87
C GLY A 306 -17.21 -22.35 -19.62
N GLU A 307 -16.49 -23.40 -20.03
CA GLU A 307 -17.01 -24.53 -20.83
C GLU A 307 -18.28 -25.18 -20.24
N ASP A 308 -18.42 -25.14 -18.92
CA ASP A 308 -19.55 -25.73 -18.18
C ASP A 308 -20.90 -25.04 -18.42
N ARG A 309 -20.92 -23.84 -19.05
CA ARG A 309 -22.14 -23.06 -19.41
C ARG A 309 -23.20 -23.02 -18.30
N LYS A 310 -22.82 -23.20 -17.04
CA LYS A 310 -23.68 -22.91 -15.90
C LYS A 310 -23.88 -21.38 -15.91
N ALA A 311 -25.08 -20.93 -15.57
CA ALA A 311 -25.57 -19.55 -15.73
C ALA A 311 -24.51 -18.45 -15.53
N LEU A 312 -24.69 -17.31 -16.21
CA LEU A 312 -23.84 -16.10 -16.16
C LEU A 312 -23.34 -15.92 -14.72
N PRO A 313 -22.09 -16.26 -14.42
CA PRO A 313 -21.65 -16.20 -13.04
C PRO A 313 -21.60 -14.71 -12.70
N SER A 314 -22.40 -14.28 -11.74
CA SER A 314 -22.37 -12.91 -11.26
C SER A 314 -20.99 -12.68 -10.65
N LEU A 315 -20.17 -11.85 -11.29
CA LEU A 315 -18.92 -11.38 -10.69
C LEU A 315 -19.29 -10.67 -9.38
N ASP A 316 -18.75 -11.17 -8.27
CA ASP A 316 -18.88 -10.49 -7.00
C ASP A 316 -18.12 -9.15 -7.02
N ILE A 317 -18.39 -8.29 -6.04
CA ILE A 317 -17.86 -6.93 -6.00
C ILE A 317 -16.33 -6.92 -5.95
N ASN A 318 -15.70 -7.88 -5.26
CA ASN A 318 -14.25 -7.92 -5.09
C ASN A 318 -13.58 -8.39 -6.38
N THR A 319 -14.08 -9.46 -7.01
CA THR A 319 -13.59 -9.91 -8.31
C THR A 319 -13.76 -8.85 -9.39
N LYS A 320 -14.91 -8.15 -9.41
CA LYS A 320 -15.12 -7.04 -10.34
C LYS A 320 -14.08 -5.93 -10.14
N ARG A 321 -13.79 -5.58 -8.88
CA ARG A 321 -12.79 -4.56 -8.54
C ARG A 321 -11.40 -4.99 -8.98
N LEU A 322 -11.01 -6.23 -8.71
CA LEU A 322 -9.74 -6.79 -9.14
C LEU A 322 -9.60 -6.76 -10.67
N ALA A 323 -10.64 -7.19 -11.40
CA ALA A 323 -10.67 -7.17 -12.86
C ALA A 323 -10.54 -5.75 -13.42
N ASP A 324 -11.22 -4.77 -12.80
CA ASP A 324 -11.08 -3.36 -13.16
C ASP A 324 -9.66 -2.85 -12.87
N ASP A 325 -9.06 -3.27 -11.76
CA ASP A 325 -7.71 -2.88 -11.39
C ASP A 325 -6.64 -3.46 -12.33
N LEU A 326 -6.82 -4.71 -12.78
CA LEU A 326 -6.00 -5.35 -13.82
C LEU A 326 -6.16 -4.63 -15.16
N LEU A 327 -7.37 -4.22 -15.52
CA LEU A 327 -7.66 -3.50 -16.75
C LEU A 327 -6.99 -2.11 -16.76
N GLN A 328 -7.08 -1.38 -15.64
CA GLN A 328 -6.37 -0.11 -15.47
C GLN A 328 -4.85 -0.27 -15.63
N LEU A 329 -4.26 -1.35 -15.08
CA LEU A 329 -2.84 -1.65 -15.25
C LEU A 329 -2.51 -2.00 -16.71
N ALA A 330 -3.36 -2.75 -17.40
CA ALA A 330 -3.17 -3.11 -18.79
C ALA A 330 -3.08 -1.86 -19.69
N PHE A 331 -3.98 -0.90 -19.48
CA PHE A 331 -4.02 0.38 -20.18
C PHE A 331 -2.85 1.31 -19.83
N SER A 332 -2.35 1.19 -18.61
CA SER A 332 -1.18 1.92 -18.13
C SER A 332 0.12 1.46 -18.80
N LEU A 333 0.28 0.16 -19.03
CA LEU A 333 1.55 -0.43 -19.46
C LEU A 333 1.92 -0.14 -20.92
N ASN A 334 0.95 0.04 -21.81
CA ASN A 334 1.15 0.31 -23.23
C ASN A 334 -0.12 0.93 -23.82
N GLN A 335 -0.03 1.66 -24.95
CA GLN A 335 -1.21 2.15 -25.68
C GLN A 335 -2.04 0.97 -26.22
N GLN A 336 -3.07 0.55 -25.49
CA GLN A 336 -3.94 -0.57 -25.85
C GLN A 336 -5.23 -0.15 -26.56
N SER A 337 -5.40 1.15 -26.85
CA SER A 337 -6.65 1.70 -27.38
C SER A 337 -7.08 1.04 -28.70
N GLU A 338 -6.11 0.66 -29.55
CA GLU A 338 -6.40 -0.05 -30.80
C GLU A 338 -7.01 -1.43 -30.59
N GLN A 339 -6.34 -2.28 -29.81
CA GLN A 339 -6.82 -3.63 -29.50
C GLN A 339 -8.13 -3.58 -28.70
N LEU A 340 -8.26 -2.61 -27.79
CA LEU A 340 -9.48 -2.39 -27.01
C LEU A 340 -10.68 -2.12 -27.92
N VAL A 341 -10.55 -1.21 -28.90
CA VAL A 341 -11.63 -0.91 -29.84
C VAL A 341 -11.99 -2.16 -30.66
N ASP A 342 -11.01 -2.94 -31.12
CA ASP A 342 -11.29 -4.19 -31.84
C ASP A 342 -12.04 -5.21 -30.98
N LEU A 343 -11.69 -5.36 -29.69
CA LEU A 343 -12.38 -6.26 -28.76
C LEU A 343 -13.80 -5.80 -28.43
N LEU A 344 -14.02 -4.48 -28.34
CA LEU A 344 -15.34 -3.89 -28.09
C LEU A 344 -16.28 -4.04 -29.29
N LEU A 345 -15.75 -3.86 -30.50
CA LEU A 345 -16.50 -3.98 -31.75
C LEU A 345 -16.70 -5.44 -32.19
N ASN A 346 -16.01 -6.38 -31.55
CA ASN A 346 -16.07 -7.78 -31.86
C ASN A 346 -17.50 -8.33 -31.73
N THR A 347 -17.92 -9.12 -32.72
CA THR A 347 -19.28 -9.70 -32.82
C THR A 347 -19.36 -11.10 -32.20
N ILE A 348 -18.41 -11.48 -31.35
CA ILE A 348 -18.49 -12.75 -30.60
C ILE A 348 -19.73 -12.70 -29.69
N MET A 349 -20.62 -13.67 -29.89
CA MET A 349 -21.80 -13.85 -29.05
C MET A 349 -21.51 -14.90 -27.99
N LEU A 350 -21.77 -14.57 -26.73
CA LEU A 350 -21.78 -15.51 -25.62
C LEU A 350 -23.21 -16.02 -25.44
N SER A 351 -23.36 -17.32 -25.17
CA SER A 351 -24.66 -17.95 -24.95
C SER A 351 -24.69 -18.67 -23.61
N VAL A 352 -25.72 -18.39 -22.83
CA VAL A 352 -25.87 -18.87 -21.46
C VAL A 352 -27.30 -19.36 -21.24
N PRO A 353 -27.51 -20.51 -20.59
CA PRO A 353 -28.86 -20.99 -20.28
C PRO A 353 -29.52 -20.08 -19.25
N ILE A 354 -30.79 -19.75 -19.48
CA ILE A 354 -31.58 -18.97 -18.51
C ILE A 354 -31.88 -19.88 -17.31
N SER A 355 -31.35 -19.52 -16.13
CA SER A 355 -31.54 -20.28 -14.89
C SER A 355 -33.02 -20.60 -14.64
N GLY A 356 -33.34 -21.88 -14.45
CA GLY A 356 -34.63 -22.33 -13.91
C GLY A 356 -35.62 -22.98 -14.87
N SER A 357 -35.29 -23.24 -16.13
CA SER A 357 -36.18 -24.04 -17.00
C SER A 357 -35.43 -25.16 -17.71
N HIS A 358 -36.03 -26.35 -17.74
CA HIS A 358 -35.60 -27.49 -18.56
C HIS A 358 -35.84 -27.25 -20.07
N SER A 359 -35.82 -25.99 -20.52
CA SER A 359 -36.00 -25.61 -21.92
C SER A 359 -34.69 -25.05 -22.49
N HIS A 360 -34.43 -25.36 -23.76
CA HIS A 360 -33.26 -24.95 -24.54
C HIS A 360 -33.20 -23.43 -24.84
N ASN A 361 -33.67 -22.59 -23.92
CA ASN A 361 -33.67 -21.15 -24.07
C ASN A 361 -32.34 -20.57 -23.58
N PHE A 362 -31.50 -20.20 -24.55
CA PHE A 362 -30.23 -19.52 -24.32
C PHE A 362 -30.43 -18.02 -24.45
N LEU A 363 -29.91 -17.27 -23.47
CA LEU A 363 -29.67 -15.84 -23.63
C LEU A 363 -28.37 -15.69 -24.44
N SER A 364 -28.44 -15.03 -25.59
CA SER A 364 -27.25 -14.68 -26.38
C SER A 364 -27.02 -13.17 -26.32
N PHE A 365 -25.81 -12.76 -26.01
CA PHE A 365 -25.41 -11.34 -25.93
C PHE A 365 -23.99 -11.16 -26.46
N SER A 366 -23.67 -9.93 -26.90
CA SER A 366 -22.33 -9.61 -27.38
C SER A 366 -21.32 -9.60 -26.24
N HIS A 367 -20.19 -10.26 -26.44
CA HIS A 367 -19.11 -10.27 -25.46
C HIS A 367 -18.53 -8.86 -25.25
N GLY A 368 -18.33 -8.10 -26.34
CA GLY A 368 -17.82 -6.73 -26.27
C GLY A 368 -18.76 -5.78 -25.53
N GLU A 369 -20.07 -5.95 -25.73
CA GLU A 369 -21.09 -5.18 -25.02
C GLU A 369 -21.12 -5.52 -23.52
N TYR A 370 -21.03 -6.81 -23.17
CA TYR A 370 -20.94 -7.25 -21.78
C TYR A 370 -19.68 -6.70 -21.09
N PHE A 371 -18.52 -6.84 -21.73
CA PHE A 371 -17.25 -6.27 -21.27
C PHE A 371 -17.36 -4.77 -21.01
N TYR A 372 -17.93 -4.03 -21.96
CA TYR A 372 -18.17 -2.59 -21.81
C TYR A 372 -19.09 -2.28 -20.64
N SER A 373 -20.19 -3.02 -20.49
CA SER A 373 -21.18 -2.80 -19.42
C SER A 373 -20.58 -2.94 -18.01
N LEU A 374 -19.59 -3.81 -17.84
CA LEU A 374 -18.94 -4.05 -16.55
C LEU A 374 -17.97 -2.92 -16.18
N PHE A 375 -17.22 -2.39 -17.15
CA PHE A 375 -16.07 -1.50 -16.93
C PHE A 375 -16.18 -0.15 -17.66
N GLN A 376 -17.40 0.38 -17.81
CA GLN A 376 -17.67 1.62 -18.56
C GLN A 376 -16.75 2.79 -18.18
N MET A 377 -16.53 3.02 -16.89
CA MET A 377 -15.71 4.15 -16.41
C MET A 377 -14.25 4.03 -16.88
N THR A 378 -13.63 2.87 -16.64
CA THR A 378 -12.24 2.58 -16.99
C THR A 378 -12.03 2.59 -18.50
N ILE A 379 -12.95 1.95 -19.26
CA ILE A 379 -12.88 1.90 -20.72
C ILE A 379 -13.06 3.31 -21.31
N ASN A 380 -14.07 4.07 -20.91
CA ASN A 380 -14.29 5.42 -21.45
C ASN A 380 -13.13 6.36 -21.13
N THR A 381 -12.56 6.27 -19.92
CA THR A 381 -11.36 7.04 -19.56
C THR A 381 -10.20 6.75 -20.51
N GLU A 382 -9.99 5.48 -20.85
CA GLU A 382 -8.92 5.09 -21.77
C GLU A 382 -9.19 5.52 -23.22
N LEU A 383 -10.41 5.33 -23.71
CA LEU A 383 -10.82 5.74 -25.06
C LEU A 383 -10.66 7.25 -25.28
N LEU A 384 -10.89 8.06 -24.23
CA LEU A 384 -10.74 9.52 -24.25
C LEU A 384 -9.28 10.00 -24.24
N LYS A 385 -8.31 9.19 -23.78
CA LYS A 385 -6.89 9.58 -23.82
C LYS A 385 -6.33 9.65 -25.24
N HIS A 386 -6.82 8.78 -26.14
CA HIS A 386 -6.29 8.61 -27.49
C HIS A 386 -7.36 8.79 -28.58
N LEU A 387 -8.10 9.90 -28.52
CA LEU A 387 -9.21 10.23 -29.44
C LEU A 387 -8.82 10.17 -30.93
N ASP A 388 -7.59 10.56 -31.26
CA ASP A 388 -7.08 10.60 -32.64
C ASP A 388 -6.98 9.20 -33.28
N LEU A 389 -6.92 8.14 -32.48
CA LEU A 389 -6.91 6.74 -32.92
C LEU A 389 -8.28 6.08 -32.75
N THR A 390 -8.91 6.32 -31.60
CA THR A 390 -10.19 5.70 -31.23
C THR A 390 -11.33 6.13 -32.14
N VAL A 391 -11.56 7.44 -32.31
CA VAL A 391 -12.73 7.96 -33.06
C VAL A 391 -12.71 7.51 -34.52
N PRO A 392 -11.58 7.61 -35.27
CA PRO A 392 -11.54 7.12 -36.66
C PRO A 392 -11.90 5.64 -36.79
N ARG A 393 -11.47 4.80 -35.85
CA ARG A 393 -11.71 3.35 -35.88
C ARG A 393 -13.18 3.02 -35.58
N LEU A 394 -13.79 3.70 -34.60
CA LEU A 394 -15.22 3.62 -34.35
C LEU A 394 -16.05 4.08 -35.56
N MET A 395 -15.66 5.21 -36.16
CA MET A 395 -16.34 5.76 -37.34
C MET A 395 -16.22 4.84 -38.56
N LYS A 396 -15.11 4.11 -38.71
CA LYS A 396 -14.96 3.11 -39.78
C LYS A 396 -15.89 1.90 -39.59
N ALA A 397 -16.19 1.55 -38.33
CA ALA A 397 -17.05 0.42 -37.99
C ALA A 397 -18.54 0.77 -37.88
N SER A 398 -18.92 2.04 -38.05
CA SER A 398 -20.30 2.53 -37.89
C SER A 398 -21.32 1.83 -38.79
N SER A 399 -20.92 1.40 -39.98
CA SER A 399 -21.76 0.70 -40.94
C SER A 399 -21.90 -0.80 -40.64
N GLN A 400 -20.89 -1.39 -39.99
CA GLN A 400 -20.84 -2.82 -39.68
C GLN A 400 -21.53 -3.14 -38.35
N ASN A 401 -21.34 -2.29 -37.34
CA ASN A 401 -21.92 -2.47 -36.01
C ASN A 401 -22.46 -1.13 -35.46
N PRO A 402 -23.56 -0.60 -36.04
CA PRO A 402 -24.11 0.70 -35.66
C PRO A 402 -24.54 0.76 -34.19
N SER A 403 -25.07 -0.34 -33.65
CA SER A 403 -25.50 -0.41 -32.25
C SER A 403 -24.35 -0.20 -31.28
N MET A 404 -23.27 -0.97 -31.41
CA MET A 404 -22.13 -0.88 -30.49
C MET A 404 -21.39 0.44 -30.64
N VAL A 405 -21.21 0.95 -31.87
CA VAL A 405 -20.60 2.26 -32.10
C VAL A 405 -21.42 3.37 -31.46
N SER A 406 -22.75 3.31 -31.54
CA SER A 406 -23.64 4.25 -30.84
C SER A 406 -23.47 4.18 -29.32
N VAL A 407 -23.44 2.97 -28.73
CA VAL A 407 -23.27 2.78 -27.27
C VAL A 407 -21.93 3.36 -26.79
N LEU A 408 -20.84 3.12 -27.53
CA LEU A 408 -19.50 3.61 -27.18
C LEU A 408 -19.40 5.14 -27.29
N LEU A 409 -19.81 5.73 -28.42
CA LEU A 409 -19.78 7.18 -28.59
C LEU A 409 -20.64 7.90 -27.56
N ASN A 410 -21.85 7.40 -27.31
CA ASN A 410 -22.73 7.96 -26.29
C ASN A 410 -22.11 7.87 -24.90
N GLY A 411 -21.52 6.74 -24.53
CA GLY A 411 -20.90 6.59 -23.21
C GLY A 411 -19.65 7.44 -23.03
N MET A 412 -18.83 7.61 -24.07
CA MET A 412 -17.70 8.54 -24.04
C MET A 412 -18.15 10.00 -23.85
N LEU A 413 -19.24 10.41 -24.52
CA LEU A 413 -19.84 11.74 -24.36
C LEU A 413 -20.43 11.92 -22.96
N ASP A 414 -21.17 10.94 -22.46
CA ASP A 414 -21.75 10.97 -21.10
C ASP A 414 -20.66 11.04 -20.04
N HIS A 415 -19.58 10.27 -20.20
CA HIS A 415 -18.41 10.31 -19.32
C HIS A 415 -17.74 11.70 -19.35
N SER A 416 -17.53 12.23 -20.55
CA SER A 416 -16.95 13.58 -20.73
C SER A 416 -17.84 14.68 -20.17
N PHE A 417 -19.16 14.50 -20.21
CA PHE A 417 -20.11 15.47 -19.70
C PHE A 417 -20.10 15.52 -18.18
N ARG A 418 -19.90 14.40 -17.46
CA ARG A 418 -19.95 14.38 -15.98
C ARG A 418 -18.90 15.28 -15.32
N GLU A 419 -17.69 15.35 -15.87
CA GLU A 419 -16.57 16.11 -15.29
C GLU A 419 -16.30 17.43 -16.04
N ARG A 420 -16.32 18.56 -15.33
CA ARG A 420 -16.16 19.89 -15.95
C ARG A 420 -14.79 20.08 -16.63
N SER A 421 -13.72 19.53 -16.05
CA SER A 421 -12.35 19.58 -16.60
C SER A 421 -12.24 18.79 -17.90
N VAL A 422 -12.74 17.55 -17.90
CA VAL A 422 -12.77 16.65 -19.05
C VAL A 422 -13.63 17.25 -20.16
N ARG A 423 -14.83 17.77 -19.84
CA ARG A 423 -15.74 18.40 -20.80
C ARG A 423 -15.05 19.51 -21.61
N LYS A 424 -14.28 20.37 -20.95
CA LYS A 424 -13.59 21.51 -21.60
C LYS A 424 -12.39 21.11 -22.45
N THR A 425 -11.79 19.95 -22.20
CA THR A 425 -10.56 19.51 -22.86
C THR A 425 -10.86 18.37 -23.83
N GLN A 426 -10.95 17.14 -23.31
CA GLN A 426 -11.21 15.93 -24.08
C GLN A 426 -12.62 15.90 -24.68
N GLY A 427 -13.63 16.41 -23.97
CA GLY A 427 -15.01 16.44 -24.45
C GLY A 427 -15.18 17.28 -25.70
N LYS A 428 -14.62 18.49 -25.71
CA LYS A 428 -14.59 19.36 -26.90
C LYS A 428 -13.85 18.70 -28.08
N LYS A 429 -12.66 18.15 -27.83
CA LYS A 429 -11.90 17.42 -28.86
C LYS A 429 -12.67 16.22 -29.43
N LEU A 430 -13.39 15.49 -28.57
CA LEU A 430 -14.25 14.38 -29.00
C LEU A 430 -15.37 14.87 -29.93
N VAL A 431 -16.01 16.00 -29.60
CA VAL A 431 -17.04 16.61 -30.46
C VAL A 431 -16.46 16.97 -31.83
N GLU A 432 -15.34 17.66 -31.86
CA GLU A 432 -14.64 18.04 -33.10
C GLU A 432 -14.29 16.81 -33.96
N GLU A 433 -13.70 15.78 -33.36
CA GLU A 433 -13.29 14.57 -34.08
C GLU A 433 -14.46 13.75 -34.64
N VAL A 434 -15.59 13.73 -33.92
CA VAL A 434 -16.83 13.08 -34.35
C VAL A 434 -17.47 13.84 -35.49
N LEU A 435 -17.62 15.16 -35.37
CA LEU A 435 -18.23 16.00 -36.40
C LEU A 435 -17.38 16.04 -37.68
N ARG A 436 -16.05 16.08 -37.55
CA ARG A 436 -15.13 15.97 -38.70
C ARG A 436 -15.36 14.70 -39.54
N ARG A 437 -15.88 13.64 -38.92
CA ARG A 437 -16.16 12.33 -39.56
C ARG A 437 -17.64 12.01 -39.67
N TRP A 438 -18.51 13.01 -39.53
CA TRP A 438 -19.95 12.82 -39.49
C TRP A 438 -20.51 12.05 -40.68
N LYS A 439 -19.92 12.23 -41.88
CA LYS A 439 -20.29 11.48 -43.10
C LYS A 439 -20.19 9.97 -42.95
N SER A 440 -19.35 9.47 -42.05
CA SER A 440 -19.22 8.03 -41.76
C SER A 440 -20.48 7.45 -41.11
N LEU A 441 -21.33 8.29 -40.53
CA LEU A 441 -22.59 7.89 -39.91
C LEU A 441 -23.78 7.98 -40.88
N GLN A 442 -23.58 8.38 -42.14
CA GLN A 442 -24.66 8.63 -43.10
C GLN A 442 -25.62 7.45 -43.26
N SER A 443 -25.11 6.22 -43.20
CA SER A 443 -25.92 5.00 -43.28
C SER A 443 -26.92 4.82 -42.13
N TRP A 444 -26.83 5.62 -41.07
CA TRP A 444 -27.75 5.59 -39.92
C TRP A 444 -29.05 6.35 -40.18
N TRP A 445 -29.05 7.36 -41.06
CA TRP A 445 -30.26 8.14 -41.36
C TRP A 445 -30.68 8.10 -42.83
N GLU A 446 -29.81 7.62 -43.71
CA GLU A 446 -30.03 7.57 -45.15
C GLU A 446 -29.73 6.17 -45.71
N GLY A 447 -30.55 5.72 -46.65
CA GLY A 447 -30.42 4.42 -47.33
C GLY A 447 -31.17 3.26 -46.66
N ASP A 448 -31.12 2.09 -47.30
CA ASP A 448 -31.88 0.89 -46.93
C ASP A 448 -31.40 0.24 -45.61
N SER A 449 -30.19 0.57 -45.15
CA SER A 449 -29.63 0.12 -43.87
C SER A 449 -30.12 0.92 -42.66
N SER A 450 -30.85 2.01 -42.87
CA SER A 450 -31.29 2.90 -41.79
C SER A 450 -32.52 2.34 -41.07
N THR A 451 -32.38 2.09 -39.77
CA THR A 451 -33.47 1.67 -38.89
C THR A 451 -33.99 2.83 -38.02
N PRO A 452 -35.22 2.77 -37.49
CA PRO A 452 -35.72 3.76 -36.53
C PRO A 452 -34.81 3.96 -35.32
N GLU A 453 -34.17 2.89 -34.84
CA GLU A 453 -33.22 2.90 -33.73
C GLU A 453 -31.95 3.66 -34.10
N SER A 454 -31.40 3.43 -35.30
CA SER A 454 -30.22 4.15 -35.79
C SER A 454 -30.46 5.65 -36.01
N LYS A 455 -31.68 6.03 -36.43
CA LYS A 455 -32.11 7.43 -36.51
C LYS A 455 -32.22 8.07 -35.12
N THR A 456 -32.81 7.35 -34.17
CA THR A 456 -32.91 7.80 -32.77
C THR A 456 -31.52 7.95 -32.13
N ALA A 457 -30.62 7.00 -32.39
CA ALA A 457 -29.22 7.07 -31.97
C ALA A 457 -28.50 8.29 -32.55
N THR A 458 -28.74 8.62 -33.82
CA THR A 458 -28.21 9.83 -34.45
C THR A 458 -28.69 11.10 -33.75
N LEU A 459 -29.99 11.20 -33.47
CA LEU A 459 -30.57 12.36 -32.78
C LEU A 459 -30.03 12.50 -31.35
N LEU A 460 -29.90 11.38 -30.63
CA LEU A 460 -29.33 11.37 -29.28
C LEU A 460 -27.85 11.81 -29.31
N LEU A 461 -27.08 11.29 -30.26
CA LEU A 461 -25.68 11.64 -30.43
C LEU A 461 -25.53 13.15 -30.71
N LEU A 462 -26.32 13.67 -31.65
CA LEU A 462 -26.32 15.10 -31.98
C LEU A 462 -26.68 15.96 -30.76
N SER A 463 -27.73 15.58 -30.02
CA SER A 463 -28.13 16.28 -28.80
C SER A 463 -26.99 16.37 -27.78
N LYS A 464 -26.27 15.26 -27.54
CA LYS A 464 -25.15 15.22 -26.59
C LYS A 464 -23.94 16.02 -27.06
N LEU A 465 -23.61 15.97 -28.34
CA LEU A 465 -22.51 16.76 -28.92
C LEU A 465 -22.74 18.26 -28.69
N LEU A 466 -23.95 18.74 -28.98
CA LEU A 466 -24.32 20.15 -28.83
C LEU A 466 -24.41 20.60 -27.35
N GLN A 467 -24.71 19.68 -26.43
CA GLN A 467 -24.68 19.97 -24.99
C GLN A 467 -23.26 20.11 -24.44
N ILE A 468 -22.28 19.42 -25.03
CA ILE A 468 -20.88 19.53 -24.63
C ILE A 468 -20.24 20.78 -25.22
N ASP A 469 -20.43 21.02 -26.52
CA ASP A 469 -19.94 22.22 -27.19
C ASP A 469 -21.04 22.85 -28.05
N SER A 470 -21.68 23.90 -27.51
CA SER A 470 -22.70 24.66 -28.22
C SER A 470 -22.11 25.66 -29.23
N SER A 471 -20.80 25.94 -29.19
CA SER A 471 -20.16 26.88 -30.11
C SER A 471 -20.12 26.37 -31.54
N VAL A 472 -20.23 25.05 -31.73
CA VAL A 472 -20.28 24.42 -33.05
C VAL A 472 -21.53 24.82 -33.85
N CYS A 473 -22.62 25.23 -33.19
CA CYS A 473 -23.80 25.78 -33.86
C CYS A 473 -23.59 27.22 -34.40
N SER A 474 -22.60 27.93 -33.89
CA SER A 474 -22.38 29.35 -34.20
C SER A 474 -21.30 29.61 -35.25
N ASP A 475 -20.48 28.61 -35.56
CA ASP A 475 -19.45 28.69 -36.59
C ASP A 475 -19.96 28.07 -37.91
N ILE A 476 -20.21 28.93 -38.90
CA ILE A 476 -20.76 28.56 -40.20
C ILE A 476 -19.74 27.76 -41.03
N ASN A 477 -18.45 27.81 -40.70
CA ASN A 477 -17.36 27.17 -41.45
C ASN A 477 -16.79 25.91 -40.77
N HIS A 478 -17.31 25.53 -39.61
CA HIS A 478 -16.82 24.39 -38.82
C HIS A 478 -17.23 23.03 -39.38
#